data_AF-A0A958BAH0-F1
#
_entry.id   AF-A0A958BAH0-F1
#
_cell.length_a   1.000
_cell.length_b   1.000
_cell.length_c   1.000
_cell.angle_alpha   90.00
_cell.angle_beta   90.00
_cell.angle_gamma   90.00
#
_symmetry.space_group_name_H-M   'P 1'
#
loop_
_entity.id
_entity.type
_entity.pdbx_description
1 polymer ?
#
loop_
_entity_poly.entity_id
_entity_poly.type
_entity_poly.pdbx_seq_one_letter_code
_entity_poly.pdbx_strand_id
1 'polypeptide(L)'
;MDNNPTNPTTVTPKDPDTAFIIELVGGFFGLLGLGYMYVGRTEEGIMRLLIWLVYDIIAYVVIMILISIFIGCLLIPVQLVIQVAVPIWSASNLKKSMLAAKAVNSPPGDESK
;
A
#
# COMPACT_ATOMS: atom_id res chain seq x y z
N MET A 1 -26.84 -14.68 -63.90
CA MET A 1 -25.45 -15.14 -63.98
C MET A 1 -24.64 -14.21 -63.09
N ASP A 2 -24.66 -14.54 -61.81
CA ASP A 2 -24.12 -13.80 -60.67
C ASP A 2 -23.01 -14.67 -60.06
N ASN A 3 -21.82 -14.50 -60.61
CA ASN A 3 -20.57 -15.11 -60.17
C ASN A 3 -20.04 -14.35 -58.95
N ASN A 4 -20.64 -14.59 -57.78
CA ASN A 4 -20.11 -14.12 -56.50
C ASN A 4 -19.18 -15.19 -55.90
N PRO A 5 -17.85 -14.98 -55.82
CA PRO A 5 -16.96 -15.91 -55.16
C PRO A 5 -17.31 -15.94 -53.67
N THR A 6 -17.78 -17.08 -53.19
CA THR A 6 -17.92 -17.40 -51.77
C THR A 6 -16.54 -17.29 -51.14
N ASN A 7 -16.21 -16.10 -50.62
CA ASN A 7 -14.99 -15.85 -49.87
C ASN A 7 -15.07 -16.72 -48.61
N PRO A 8 -14.26 -17.78 -48.48
CA PRO A 8 -14.28 -18.58 -47.26
C PRO A 8 -13.81 -17.64 -46.16
N THR A 9 -14.68 -17.36 -45.18
CA THR A 9 -14.34 -16.61 -43.99
C THR A 9 -13.17 -17.35 -43.34
N THR A 10 -11.94 -16.89 -43.60
CA THR A 10 -10.73 -17.48 -43.08
C THR A 10 -10.77 -17.26 -41.58
N VAL A 11 -11.22 -18.27 -40.85
CA VAL A 11 -11.03 -18.34 -39.40
C VAL A 11 -9.53 -18.46 -39.18
N THR A 12 -8.85 -17.34 -38.98
CA THR A 12 -7.43 -17.34 -38.63
C THR A 12 -7.28 -18.19 -37.37
N PRO A 13 -6.53 -19.30 -37.42
CA PRO A 13 -6.28 -20.11 -36.26
C PRO A 13 -5.64 -19.24 -35.18
N LYS A 14 -6.23 -19.23 -33.98
CA LYS A 14 -5.66 -18.47 -32.87
C LYS A 14 -4.44 -19.21 -32.34
N ASP A 15 -3.33 -18.49 -32.24
CA ASP A 15 -2.06 -19.04 -31.78
C ASP A 15 -2.10 -19.35 -30.27
N PRO A 16 -1.83 -20.61 -29.86
CA PRO A 16 -1.74 -21.01 -28.46
C PRO A 16 -0.70 -20.21 -27.66
N ASP A 17 0.43 -19.85 -28.28
CA ASP A 17 1.52 -19.14 -27.59
C ASP A 17 1.08 -17.72 -27.24
N THR A 18 0.33 -17.08 -28.15
CA THR A 18 -0.27 -15.77 -27.91
C THR A 18 -1.30 -15.84 -26.78
N ALA A 19 -2.16 -16.88 -26.76
CA ALA A 19 -3.14 -17.07 -25.69
C ALA A 19 -2.46 -17.24 -24.32
N PHE A 20 -1.36 -17.99 -24.26
CA PHE A 20 -0.57 -18.18 -23.05
C PHE A 20 0.05 -16.87 -22.56
N ILE A 21 0.68 -16.09 -23.46
CA ILE A 21 1.29 -14.81 -23.09
C ILE A 21 0.23 -13.84 -22.57
N ILE A 22 -0.93 -13.76 -23.21
CA ILE A 22 -2.04 -12.90 -22.76
C ILE A 22 -2.52 -13.32 -21.36
N GLU A 23 -2.67 -14.62 -21.10
CA GLU A 23 -3.06 -15.12 -19.78
C GLU A 23 -2.01 -14.82 -18.71
N LEU A 24 -0.73 -15.00 -19.03
CA LEU A 24 0.38 -14.79 -18.09
C LEU A 24 0.58 -13.31 -17.77
N VAL A 25 0.66 -12.46 -18.79
CA VAL A 25 0.84 -11.01 -18.63
C VAL A 25 -0.41 -10.42 -18.01
N GLY A 26 -1.60 -10.77 -18.52
CA GLY A 26 -2.88 -10.35 -17.95
C GLY A 26 -2.98 -10.75 -16.48
N GLY A 27 -2.77 -12.03 -16.16
CA GLY A 27 -2.79 -12.55 -14.79
C GLY A 27 -1.80 -11.87 -13.85
N PHE A 28 -0.58 -11.59 -14.30
CA PHE A 28 0.42 -10.87 -13.50
C PHE A 28 -0.03 -9.44 -13.11
N PHE A 29 -0.80 -8.78 -13.97
CA PHE A 29 -1.38 -7.45 -13.70
C PHE A 29 -2.78 -7.50 -13.07
N GLY A 30 -3.28 -8.68 -12.69
CA GLY A 30 -4.58 -8.84 -12.03
C GLY A 30 -5.76 -9.15 -12.96
N LEU A 31 -5.50 -9.46 -14.23
CA LEU A 31 -6.48 -9.76 -15.28
C LEU A 31 -6.34 -11.20 -15.80
N LEU A 32 -6.35 -12.17 -14.89
CA LEU A 32 -6.33 -13.60 -15.25
C LEU A 32 -7.61 -13.96 -16.04
N GLY A 33 -7.53 -14.80 -17.07
CA GLY A 33 -8.68 -15.19 -17.90
C GLY A 33 -8.78 -14.49 -19.26
N LEU A 34 -7.93 -13.49 -19.53
CA LEU A 34 -7.88 -12.84 -20.85
C LEU A 34 -7.44 -13.80 -21.97
N GLY A 35 -6.60 -14.80 -21.68
CA GLY A 35 -6.19 -15.81 -22.67
C GLY A 35 -7.36 -16.72 -23.06
N TYR A 36 -8.24 -17.03 -22.12
CA TYR A 36 -9.47 -17.78 -22.37
C TYR A 36 -10.46 -17.00 -23.24
N MET A 37 -10.61 -15.69 -23.00
CA MET A 37 -11.40 -14.83 -23.86
C MET A 37 -10.78 -14.71 -25.26
N TYR A 38 -9.45 -14.63 -25.34
CA TYR A 38 -8.74 -14.58 -26.63
C TYR A 38 -9.09 -15.80 -27.47
N VAL A 39 -9.08 -17.02 -26.94
CA VAL A 39 -9.44 -18.24 -27.70
C VAL A 39 -10.94 -18.40 -27.97
N GLY A 40 -11.79 -17.49 -27.49
CA GLY A 40 -13.25 -17.52 -27.69
C GLY A 40 -14.01 -18.29 -26.59
N ARG A 41 -13.34 -18.73 -25.53
CA ARG A 41 -13.95 -19.34 -24.34
C ARG A 41 -14.26 -18.26 -23.30
N THR A 42 -15.12 -17.33 -23.70
CA THR A 42 -15.39 -16.10 -22.93
C THR A 42 -15.97 -16.39 -21.55
N GLU A 43 -16.89 -17.36 -21.43
CA GLU A 43 -17.52 -17.70 -20.14
C GLU A 43 -16.49 -18.16 -19.10
N GLU A 44 -15.57 -19.04 -19.49
CA GLU A 44 -14.49 -19.51 -18.61
C GLU A 44 -13.49 -18.40 -18.27
N GLY A 45 -13.18 -17.55 -19.25
CA GLY A 45 -12.29 -16.40 -19.04
C GLY A 45 -12.87 -15.42 -18.03
N ILE A 46 -14.16 -15.09 -18.14
CA ILE A 46 -14.83 -14.16 -17.20
C ILE A 46 -14.85 -14.74 -15.79
N MET A 47 -15.16 -16.03 -15.64
CA MET A 47 -15.18 -16.69 -14.34
C MET A 47 -13.81 -16.63 -13.65
N ARG A 48 -12.73 -16.93 -14.39
CA ARG A 48 -11.36 -16.84 -13.89
C ARG A 48 -10.99 -15.40 -13.51
N LEU A 49 -11.39 -14.44 -14.33
CA LEU A 49 -11.12 -13.02 -14.08
C LEU A 49 -11.79 -12.53 -12.80
N LEU A 50 -13.06 -12.87 -12.59
CA LEU A 50 -13.79 -12.45 -11.39
C LEU A 50 -13.22 -13.09 -10.12
N ILE A 51 -12.92 -14.39 -10.15
CA ILE A 51 -12.33 -15.10 -9.00
C ILE A 51 -10.96 -14.52 -8.66
N TRP A 52 -10.13 -14.30 -9.68
CA TRP A 52 -8.80 -13.75 -9.52
C TRP A 52 -8.83 -12.32 -8.97
N LEU A 53 -9.70 -11.46 -9.51
CA LEU A 53 -9.84 -10.09 -9.04
C LEU A 53 -10.27 -10.03 -7.57
N VAL A 54 -11.23 -10.88 -7.16
CA VAL A 54 -11.67 -10.96 -5.77
C VAL A 54 -10.52 -11.42 -4.87
N TYR A 55 -9.76 -12.42 -5.30
CA TYR A 55 -8.57 -12.87 -4.58
C TYR A 55 -7.53 -11.75 -4.43
N ASP A 56 -7.20 -11.04 -5.51
CA ASP A 56 -6.21 -9.95 -5.50
C ASP A 56 -6.63 -8.82 -4.56
N ILE A 57 -7.91 -8.44 -4.57
CA ILE A 57 -8.44 -7.42 -3.66
C ILE A 57 -8.28 -7.88 -2.20
N ILE A 58 -8.68 -9.11 -1.89
CA ILE A 58 -8.55 -9.66 -0.53
C ILE A 58 -7.08 -9.72 -0.10
N ALA A 59 -6.21 -10.25 -0.96
CA ALA A 59 -4.79 -10.35 -0.70
C ALA A 59 -4.18 -8.98 -0.44
N TYR A 60 -4.50 -7.98 -1.27
CA TYR A 60 -4.02 -6.62 -1.11
C TYR A 60 -4.48 -6.00 0.21
N VAL A 61 -5.76 -6.15 0.58
CA VAL A 61 -6.30 -5.65 1.85
C VAL A 61 -5.58 -6.30 3.04
N VAL A 62 -5.40 -7.63 3.02
CA VAL A 62 -4.69 -8.35 4.08
C VAL A 62 -3.26 -7.87 4.22
N ILE A 63 -2.53 -7.73 3.11
CA ILE A 63 -1.15 -7.23 3.10
C ILE A 63 -1.09 -5.81 3.69
N MET A 64 -1.99 -4.91 3.28
CA MET A 64 -2.04 -3.54 3.79
C MET A 64 -2.33 -3.49 5.29
N ILE A 65 -3.21 -4.35 5.81
CA ILE A 65 -3.48 -4.45 7.24
C ILE A 65 -2.24 -4.93 7.99
N LEU A 66 -1.58 -5.98 7.51
CA LEU A 66 -0.37 -6.53 8.13
C LEU A 66 0.77 -5.50 8.16
N ILE A 67 0.99 -4.79 7.05
CA ILE A 67 1.98 -3.70 6.97
C ILE A 67 1.62 -2.57 7.95
N SER A 68 0.34 -2.18 8.02
CA SER A 68 -0.11 -1.12 8.92
C SER A 68 0.10 -1.49 10.39
N ILE A 69 -0.19 -2.74 10.78
CA ILE A 69 0.06 -3.25 12.12
C ILE A 69 1.56 -3.25 12.42
N PHE A 70 2.37 -3.73 11.48
CA PHE A 70 3.82 -3.81 11.63
C PHE A 70 4.45 -2.42 11.82
N ILE A 71 4.12 -1.48 10.93
CA ILE A 71 4.59 -0.10 11.01
C ILE A 71 4.05 0.59 12.27
N GLY A 72 2.77 0.39 12.60
CA GLY A 72 2.16 0.94 13.80
C GLY A 72 2.87 0.48 15.08
N CYS A 73 3.16 -0.82 15.18
CA CYS A 73 3.89 -1.39 16.32
C CYS A 73 5.29 -0.79 16.47
N LEU A 74 5.97 -0.48 15.35
CA LEU A 74 7.28 0.16 15.37
C LEU A 74 7.22 1.65 15.74
N LEU A 75 6.20 2.38 15.29
CA LEU A 75 6.08 3.83 15.50
C LEU A 75 5.48 4.21 16.86
N ILE A 76 4.66 3.37 17.48
CA ILE A 76 4.10 3.62 18.82
C ILE A 76 5.18 3.95 19.88
N PRO A 77 6.26 3.16 20.06
CA PRO A 77 7.28 3.48 21.06
C PRO A 77 8.01 4.79 20.74
N VAL A 78 8.28 5.07 19.45
CA VAL A 78 8.90 6.33 19.01
C VAL A 78 8.00 7.52 19.35
N GLN A 79 6.71 7.41 19.07
CA GLN A 79 5.70 8.42 19.40
C GLN A 79 5.62 8.67 20.91
N LEU A 80 5.63 7.62 21.73
CA LEU A 80 5.62 7.75 23.19
C LEU A 80 6.87 8.47 23.72
N VAL A 81 8.05 8.15 23.17
CA VAL A 81 9.29 8.84 23.53
C VAL A 81 9.20 10.34 23.21
N ILE A 82 8.74 10.71 22.03
CA ILE A 82 8.60 12.11 21.63
C ILE A 82 7.59 12.85 22.54
N GLN A 83 6.45 12.21 22.81
CA GLN A 83 5.41 12.78 23.68
C GLN A 83 5.86 13.02 25.11
N VAL A 84 6.83 12.25 25.62
CA VAL A 84 7.36 12.40 26.97
C VAL A 84 8.60 13.30 27.00
N ALA A 85 9.47 13.19 25.99
CA ALA A 85 10.70 13.97 25.91
C ALA A 85 10.45 15.47 25.73
N VAL A 86 9.50 15.86 24.86
CA VAL A 86 9.22 17.28 24.58
C VAL A 86 8.70 18.01 25.83
N PRO A 87 7.71 17.49 26.59
CA PRO A 87 7.29 18.11 27.85
C PRO A 87 8.38 18.17 28.90
N ILE A 88 9.18 17.10 29.08
CA ILE A 88 10.28 17.10 30.06
C ILE A 88 11.31 18.18 29.71
N TRP A 89 11.69 18.29 28.44
CA TRP A 89 12.64 19.31 28.00
C TRP A 89 12.09 20.73 28.22
N SER A 90 10.82 20.95 27.86
CA SER A 90 10.12 22.22 28.09
C SER A 90 10.08 22.61 29.57
N ALA A 91 9.67 21.69 30.45
CA ALA A 91 9.63 21.89 31.89
C ALA A 91 11.02 22.16 32.49
N SER A 92 12.05 21.47 31.96
CA SER A 92 13.43 21.65 32.39
C SER A 92 13.97 23.05 32.06
N ASN A 93 13.63 23.59 30.88
CA ASN A 93 14.02 24.94 30.48
C ASN A 93 13.30 26.01 31.32
N LEU A 94 12.00 25.84 31.59
CA LEU A 94 11.25 26.73 32.48
C LEU A 94 11.85 26.78 33.89
N LYS A 95 12.19 25.61 34.45
CA LYS A 95 12.83 25.52 35.76
C LYS A 95 14.16 26.29 35.80
N LYS A 96 14.99 26.18 34.75
CA LYS A 96 16.26 26.92 34.65
C LYS A 96 16.03 28.43 34.63
N SER A 97 15.06 28.92 33.85
CA SER A 97 14.73 30.34 33.77
C SER A 97 14.23 30.91 35.09
N MET A 98 13.42 30.17 35.84
CA MET A 98 12.94 30.60 37.16
C MET A 98 14.07 30.64 38.21
N LEU A 99 14.98 29.67 38.20
CA LEU A 99 16.13 29.66 39.11
C LEU A 99 17.08 30.82 38.82
N ALA A 100 17.34 31.12 37.54
CA ALA A 100 18.14 32.27 37.13
C ALA A 100 17.47 33.58 37.57
N ALA A 101 16.16 33.72 37.36
CA ALA A 101 15.41 34.89 37.80
C ALA A 101 15.43 35.05 39.33
N LYS A 102 15.33 33.94 40.09
CA LYS A 102 15.43 33.99 41.56
C LYS A 102 16.81 34.45 42.02
N ALA A 103 17.88 33.95 41.41
CA ALA A 103 19.25 34.34 41.77
C ALA A 103 19.53 35.83 41.53
N VAL A 104 18.98 36.41 40.46
CA VAL A 104 19.10 37.85 40.16
C VAL A 104 18.31 38.72 41.15
N ASN A 105 17.15 38.25 41.60
CA ASN A 105 16.27 39.01 42.50
C ASN A 105 16.54 38.76 44.00
N SER A 106 17.49 37.88 44.35
CA SER A 106 17.93 37.70 45.73
C SER A 106 18.79 38.89 46.20
N PRO A 107 18.48 39.53 47.34
CA PRO A 107 19.25 40.67 47.85
C PRO A 107 20.67 40.25 48.27
N PRO A 108 21.67 41.14 48.16
CA PRO A 108 23.04 40.85 48.57
C PRO A 108 23.13 40.81 50.09
N GLY A 109 23.07 39.63 50.70
CA GLY A 109 23.26 39.52 52.16
C GLY A 109 22.87 38.24 52.89
N ASP A 110 22.63 37.11 52.21
CA ASP A 110 22.32 35.83 52.89
C ASP A 110 23.27 34.70 52.46
N GLU A 111 24.58 34.97 52.55
CA GLU A 111 25.65 33.93 52.54
C GLU A 111 26.26 33.80 53.95
N SER A 112 25.41 33.74 54.97
CA SER A 112 25.82 33.45 56.35
C SER A 112 24.77 32.57 57.04
N LYS A 113 24.76 31.27 56.70
CA LYS A 113 24.69 30.16 57.67
C LYS A 113 24.73 28.80 56.98
#